data_AF-G8T9P3-F1
#
_entry.id   AF-G8T9P3-F1
#
_cell.length_a   1.000
_cell.length_b   1.000
_cell.length_c   1.000
_cell.angle_alpha   90.00
_cell.angle_beta   90.00
_cell.angle_gamma   90.00
#
_symmetry.space_group_name_H-M   'P 1'
#
loop_
_entity.id
_entity.type
_entity.pdbx_description
1 polymer ?
#
loop_
_entity_poly.entity_id
_entity_poly.type
_entity_poly.pdbx_seq_one_letter_code
_entity_poly.pdbx_strand_id
1 'polypeptide(L)'
;MNNDLLNILSNSNKDIDNQKLMDYLSGKLSDQEKHEVEMWMVDNDFENEALEGLQQMGSNKKLEGYVDQLNKELSTYIKDKKTRREKRRIETGFWTYVAIAFILIIVVLAYVVIKRIGL
;
A
#
# COMPACT_ATOMS: atom_id res chain seq x y z
N MET A 1 -6.85 -5.54 -9.96
CA MET A 1 -7.68 -4.32 -9.85
C MET A 1 -6.96 -3.32 -8.97
N ASN A 2 -6.15 -2.45 -9.57
CA ASN A 2 -5.43 -1.34 -8.92
C ASN A 2 -5.33 -0.12 -9.87
N ASN A 3 -6.06 -0.18 -10.98
CA ASN A 3 -5.85 0.70 -12.13
C ASN A 3 -6.46 2.08 -11.87
N ASP A 4 -7.55 2.12 -11.09
CA ASP A 4 -8.27 3.36 -10.74
C ASP A 4 -7.49 4.22 -9.74
N LEU A 5 -6.80 3.60 -8.76
CA LEU A 5 -5.93 4.33 -7.82
C LEU A 5 -4.70 4.91 -8.53
N LEU A 6 -4.13 4.15 -9.46
CA LEU A 6 -3.03 4.65 -10.30
C LEU A 6 -3.50 5.81 -11.18
N ASN A 7 -4.73 5.80 -11.67
CA ASN A 7 -5.27 6.87 -12.53
C ASN A 7 -5.42 8.20 -11.76
N ILE A 8 -5.82 8.15 -10.47
CA ILE A 8 -5.91 9.35 -9.61
C ILE A 8 -4.52 9.95 -9.35
N LEU A 9 -3.51 9.14 -9.05
CA LEU A 9 -2.13 9.60 -8.86
C LEU A 9 -1.44 9.99 -10.18
N SER A 10 -1.82 9.38 -11.30
CA SER A 10 -1.24 9.71 -12.61
C SER A 10 -1.69 11.07 -13.13
N ASN A 11 -2.81 11.59 -12.63
CA ASN A 11 -3.32 12.92 -12.95
C ASN A 11 -2.86 14.01 -11.96
N SER A 12 -2.16 13.66 -10.87
CA SER A 12 -1.61 14.63 -9.91
C SER A 12 -0.33 15.31 -10.41
N ASN A 13 0.00 15.16 -11.69
CA ASN A 13 1.19 15.71 -12.30
C ASN A 13 0.76 16.75 -13.34
N LYS A 14 0.35 17.92 -12.87
CA LYS A 14 0.11 19.08 -13.74
C LYS A 14 0.73 20.32 -13.07
N ASP A 15 1.98 20.54 -13.47
CA ASP A 15 2.70 21.82 -13.48
C ASP A 15 3.44 22.30 -12.22
N ILE A 16 3.05 21.93 -10.98
CA ILE A 16 3.81 22.31 -9.77
C ILE A 16 4.14 21.12 -8.87
N ASP A 17 5.35 21.12 -8.30
CA ASP A 17 5.82 20.05 -7.41
C ASP A 17 5.18 20.16 -6.01
N ASN A 18 4.71 19.03 -5.47
CA ASN A 18 4.16 18.92 -4.12
C ASN A 18 5.15 19.39 -3.04
N GLN A 19 6.45 19.21 -3.26
CA GLN A 19 7.48 19.71 -2.35
C GLN A 19 7.46 21.25 -2.30
N LYS A 20 7.28 21.92 -3.45
CA LYS A 20 7.20 23.37 -3.55
C LYS A 20 5.94 23.91 -2.84
N LEU A 21 4.82 23.20 -2.92
CA LEU A 21 3.59 23.54 -2.18
C LEU A 21 3.78 23.39 -0.66
N MET A 22 4.49 22.36 -0.23
CA MET A 22 4.82 22.18 1.19
C MET A 22 5.76 23.30 1.68
N ASP A 23 6.74 23.68 0.85
CA ASP A 23 7.66 24.77 1.17
C ASP A 23 6.94 26.12 1.22
N TYR A 24 5.95 26.35 0.36
CA TYR A 24 5.04 27.50 0.39
C TYR A 24 4.29 27.59 1.72
N LEU A 25 3.62 26.50 2.13
CA LEU A 25 2.91 26.43 3.41
C LEU A 25 3.88 26.68 4.58
N SER A 26 5.08 26.10 4.50
CA SER A 26 6.12 26.22 5.52
C SER A 26 6.79 27.60 5.63
N GLY A 27 6.53 28.51 4.68
CA GLY A 27 7.13 29.84 4.61
C GLY A 27 8.62 29.84 4.25
N LYS A 28 9.10 28.80 3.55
CA LYS A 28 10.51 28.62 3.16
C LYS A 28 10.83 29.12 1.74
N LEU A 29 9.81 29.45 0.95
CA LEU A 29 9.99 29.95 -0.42
C LEU A 29 10.44 31.42 -0.44
N SER A 30 11.22 31.77 -1.46
CA SER A 30 11.50 33.18 -1.80
C SER A 30 10.27 33.88 -2.37
N ASP A 31 10.26 35.21 -2.38
CA ASP A 31 9.13 36.01 -2.89
C ASP A 31 8.79 35.67 -4.35
N GLN A 32 9.80 35.39 -5.17
CA GLN A 32 9.61 35.01 -6.58
C GLN A 32 8.93 33.64 -6.70
N GLU A 33 9.38 32.65 -5.93
CA GLU A 33 8.79 31.31 -5.94
C GLU A 33 7.38 31.30 -5.34
N LYS A 34 7.13 32.14 -4.34
CA LYS A 34 5.81 32.34 -3.75
C LYS A 34 4.83 32.88 -4.78
N HIS A 35 5.24 33.88 -5.55
CA HIS A 35 4.42 34.45 -6.61
C HIS A 35 4.09 33.43 -7.71
N GLU A 36 5.03 32.57 -8.10
CA GLU A 36 4.75 31.47 -9.04
C GLU A 36 3.69 30.50 -8.51
N VAL A 37 3.74 30.17 -7.21
CA VAL A 37 2.73 29.30 -6.58
C VAL A 37 1.37 30.01 -6.57
N GLU A 38 1.31 31.28 -6.19
CA GLU A 38 0.07 32.07 -6.18
C GLU A 38 -0.55 32.18 -7.59
N MET A 39 0.26 32.42 -8.62
CA MET A 39 -0.19 32.43 -10.02
C MET A 39 -0.76 31.08 -10.45
N TRP A 40 -0.08 29.98 -10.09
CA TRP A 40 -0.57 28.63 -10.37
C TRP A 40 -1.87 28.32 -9.62
N MET A 41 -2.03 28.79 -8.37
CA MET A 41 -3.25 28.62 -7.59
C MET A 41 -4.46 29.34 -8.22
N VAL A 42 -4.24 30.52 -8.83
CA VAL A 42 -5.31 31.25 -9.55
C VAL A 42 -5.87 30.44 -10.72
N ASP A 43 -5.01 29.69 -11.41
CA ASP A 43 -5.43 28.85 -12.53
C ASP A 43 -6.01 27.49 -12.09
N ASN A 44 -5.90 27.14 -10.79
CA ASN A 44 -6.27 25.84 -10.23
C ASN A 44 -7.18 25.99 -8.99
N ASP A 45 -8.45 26.35 -9.22
CA ASP A 45 -9.46 26.59 -8.16
C ASP A 45 -9.53 25.48 -7.10
N PHE A 46 -9.46 24.21 -7.50
CA PHE A 46 -9.51 23.07 -6.57
C PHE A 46 -8.30 23.00 -5.66
N GLU A 47 -7.10 23.22 -6.21
CA GLU A 47 -5.86 23.18 -5.45
C GLU A 47 -5.72 24.40 -4.55
N ASN A 48 -6.24 25.55 -4.98
CA ASN A 48 -6.35 26.76 -4.16
C ASN A 48 -7.21 26.51 -2.91
N GLU A 49 -8.41 25.94 -3.07
CA GLU A 49 -9.30 25.60 -1.96
C GLU A 49 -8.64 24.57 -1.01
N ALA A 50 -7.95 23.57 -1.55
CA ALA A 50 -7.22 22.59 -0.77
C ALA A 50 -6.05 23.22 0.02
N LEU A 51 -5.25 24.08 -0.61
CA LEU A 51 -4.13 24.76 0.07
C LEU A 51 -4.62 25.71 1.16
N GLU A 52 -5.70 26.45 0.91
CA GLU A 52 -6.28 27.35 1.91
C GLU A 52 -6.75 26.56 3.15
N GLY A 53 -7.44 25.43 2.95
CA GLY A 53 -7.84 24.54 4.03
C GLY A 53 -6.66 23.98 4.83
N LEU A 54 -5.56 23.60 4.15
CA LEU A 54 -4.33 23.15 4.80
C LEU A 54 -3.64 24.28 5.59
N GLN A 55 -3.62 25.50 5.05
CA GLN A 55 -3.05 26.68 5.69
C GLN A 55 -3.85 27.06 6.95
N GLN A 56 -5.18 26.95 6.92
CA GLN A 56 -6.04 27.18 8.08
C GLN A 56 -5.82 26.13 9.20
N MET A 57 -5.47 24.89 8.86
CA MET A 57 -5.10 23.86 9.85
C MET A 57 -3.71 24.09 10.48
N GLY A 58 -2.82 24.84 9.82
CA GLY A 58 -1.38 24.68 9.99
C GLY A 58 -0.65 25.89 10.58
N SER A 59 -0.40 25.86 11.89
CA SER A 59 0.92 26.26 12.40
C SER A 59 1.91 25.15 11.98
N ASN A 60 2.77 25.45 10.99
CA ASN A 60 3.57 24.53 10.17
C ASN A 60 4.14 23.24 10.80
N LYS A 61 4.49 23.25 12.09
CA LYS A 61 5.07 22.10 12.78
C LYS A 61 4.12 20.93 13.00
N LYS A 62 2.79 21.15 13.01
CA LYS A 62 1.80 20.09 13.23
C LYS A 62 1.51 19.31 11.95
N LEU A 63 1.55 19.97 10.80
CA LEU A 63 1.19 19.39 9.51
C LEU A 63 2.13 18.25 9.10
N GLU A 64 3.44 18.46 9.20
CA GLU A 64 4.45 17.45 8.86
C GLU A 64 4.25 16.15 9.68
N GLY A 65 4.04 16.26 11.00
CA GLY A 65 3.79 15.11 11.86
C GLY A 65 2.50 14.36 11.54
N TYR A 66 1.44 15.07 11.13
CA TYR A 66 0.20 14.43 10.69
C TYR A 66 0.36 13.67 9.37
N VAL A 67 1.11 14.22 8.42
CA VAL A 67 1.41 13.54 7.15
C VAL A 67 2.22 12.26 7.40
N ASP A 68 3.23 12.34 8.25
CA ASP A 68 4.03 11.17 8.63
C ASP A 68 3.19 10.08 9.31
N GLN A 69 2.30 10.47 10.22
CA GLN A 69 1.38 9.54 10.88
C GLN A 69 0.44 8.88 9.87
N LEU A 70 -0.16 9.67 8.96
CA LEU A 70 -1.10 9.18 7.96
C LEU A 70 -0.42 8.16 7.01
N ASN A 71 0.79 8.49 6.55
CA ASN A 71 1.59 7.58 5.72
C ASN A 71 1.91 6.27 6.45
N LYS A 72 2.29 6.35 7.72
CA LYS A 72 2.58 5.18 8.55
C LYS A 72 1.34 4.32 8.74
N GLU A 73 0.20 4.92 9.07
CA GLU A 73 -1.07 4.21 9.27
C GLU A 73 -1.56 3.55 7.98
N LEU A 74 -1.51 4.25 6.85
CA LEU A 74 -1.87 3.69 5.54
C LEU A 74 -1.00 2.49 5.19
N SER A 75 0.32 2.60 5.35
CA SER A 75 1.25 1.50 5.08
C SER A 75 0.96 0.28 5.97
N THR A 76 0.59 0.52 7.23
CA THR A 76 0.26 -0.52 8.21
C THR A 76 -1.07 -1.20 7.85
N TYR A 77 -2.09 -0.41 7.53
CA TYR A 77 -3.40 -0.92 7.09
C TYR A 77 -3.28 -1.82 5.85
N ILE A 78 -2.50 -1.42 4.85
CA ILE A 78 -2.26 -2.21 3.64
C ILE A 78 -1.55 -3.52 3.98
N LYS A 79 -0.51 -3.46 4.82
CA LYS A 79 0.24 -4.66 5.26
C LYS A 79 -0.66 -5.62 6.02
N ASP A 80 -1.47 -5.13 6.96
CA ASP A 80 -2.38 -5.97 7.75
C ASP A 80 -3.46 -6.63 6.88
N LYS A 81 -3.96 -5.93 5.87
CA LYS A 81 -4.89 -6.52 4.90
C LYS A 81 -4.23 -7.61 4.06
N LYS A 82 -2.94 -7.45 3.71
CA LYS A 82 -2.17 -8.45 2.96
C LYS A 82 -1.85 -9.68 3.84
N THR A 83 -1.35 -9.49 5.06
CA THR A 83 -1.02 -10.58 5.98
C THR A 83 -2.27 -11.37 6.39
N ARG A 84 -3.44 -10.72 6.55
CA ARG A 84 -4.73 -11.41 6.77
C ARG A 84 -5.15 -12.27 5.60
N ARG A 85 -4.84 -11.88 4.36
CA ARG A 85 -5.10 -12.68 3.15
C ARG A 85 -4.12 -13.84 3.01
N GLU A 86 -2.86 -13.64 3.35
CA GLU A 86 -1.83 -14.69 3.34
C GLU A 86 -2.05 -15.72 4.45
N LYS A 87 -2.45 -15.33 5.67
CA LYS A 87 -2.80 -16.28 6.75
C LYS A 87 -3.99 -17.19 6.42
N ARG A 88 -4.85 -16.81 5.47
CA ARG A 88 -5.97 -17.64 4.97
C ARG A 88 -5.55 -18.58 3.84
N ARG A 89 -4.36 -18.42 3.28
CA ARG A 89 -3.73 -19.47 2.48
C ARG A 89 -3.17 -20.48 3.47
N ILE A 90 -4.04 -21.39 3.93
CA ILE A 90 -3.60 -22.62 4.56
C ILE A 90 -2.62 -23.25 3.57
N GLU A 91 -1.36 -23.40 3.96
CA GLU A 91 -0.35 -24.13 3.19
C GLU A 91 -0.78 -25.61 3.15
N THR A 92 -1.66 -25.93 2.20
CA THR A 92 -2.16 -27.30 1.98
C THR A 92 -1.07 -28.26 1.50
N GLY A 93 0.13 -27.75 1.20
CA GLY A 93 1.26 -28.56 0.73
C GLY A 93 1.59 -29.71 1.68
N PHE A 94 1.83 -29.42 2.97
CA PHE A 94 2.31 -30.44 3.91
C PHE A 94 1.33 -31.60 4.10
N TRP A 95 0.04 -31.30 4.34
CA TRP A 95 -0.99 -32.33 4.52
C TRP A 95 -1.24 -33.14 3.25
N THR A 96 -1.08 -32.54 2.07
CA THR A 96 -1.19 -33.25 0.79
C THR A 96 -0.05 -34.25 0.62
N TYR A 97 1.19 -33.87 0.94
CA TYR A 97 2.34 -34.79 0.89
C TYR A 97 2.20 -35.94 1.90
N VAL A 98 1.72 -35.66 3.11
CA VAL A 98 1.46 -36.69 4.14
C VAL A 98 0.42 -37.70 3.66
N ALA A 99 -0.68 -37.24 3.05
CA ALA A 99 -1.72 -38.14 2.52
C ALA A 99 -1.17 -39.05 1.41
N ILE A 100 -0.39 -38.50 0.48
CA ILE A 100 0.25 -39.28 -0.61
C ILE A 100 1.20 -40.34 -0.04
N ALA A 101 2.05 -39.98 0.92
CA ALA A 101 2.98 -40.91 1.56
C ALA A 101 2.23 -42.05 2.28
N PHE A 102 1.12 -41.73 2.96
CA PHE A 102 0.30 -42.72 3.65
C PHE A 102 -0.34 -43.74 2.68
N ILE A 103 -0.86 -43.26 1.55
CA ILE A 103 -1.40 -44.12 0.49
C ILE A 103 -0.32 -45.06 -0.06
N LEU A 104 0.88 -44.55 -0.33
CA LEU A 104 2.00 -45.36 -0.82
C LEU A 104 2.40 -46.45 0.19
N ILE A 105 2.43 -46.13 1.48
CA ILE A 105 2.73 -47.11 2.54
C ILE A 105 1.68 -48.24 2.55
N ILE A 106 0.40 -47.91 2.43
CA ILE A 106 -0.68 -48.91 2.37
C ILE A 106 -0.51 -49.83 1.14
N VAL A 107 -0.18 -49.27 -0.02
CA VAL A 107 0.05 -50.06 -1.25
C VAL A 107 1.23 -51.02 -1.07
N VAL A 108 2.33 -50.55 -0.47
CA VAL A 108 3.49 -51.40 -0.18
C VAL A 108 3.14 -52.51 0.80
N LEU A 109 2.41 -52.20 1.88
CA LEU A 109 1.98 -53.21 2.85
C LEU A 109 1.04 -54.24 2.21
N ALA A 110 0.09 -53.81 1.40
CA ALA A 110 -0.81 -54.71 0.68
C ALA A 110 -0.03 -55.65 -0.25
N TYR A 111 0.95 -55.12 -0.99
CA TYR A 111 1.82 -55.93 -1.84
C TYR A 111 2.63 -56.96 -1.04
N VAL A 112 3.22 -56.55 0.09
CA VAL A 112 3.99 -57.45 0.96
C VAL A 112 3.11 -58.57 1.50
N VAL A 113 1.89 -58.26 1.96
CA VAL A 113 0.94 -59.25 2.48
C VAL A 113 0.53 -60.25 1.39
N ILE A 114 0.19 -59.77 0.19
CA ILE A 114 -0.17 -60.65 -0.94
C ILE A 114 1.00 -61.56 -1.31
N LYS A 115 2.23 -61.03 -1.37
CA LYS A 115 3.43 -61.83 -1.66
C LYS A 115 3.75 -62.86 -0.57
N ARG A 116 3.44 -62.56 0.70
CA ARG A 116 3.66 -63.47 1.85
C ARG A 116 2.59 -64.54 2.00
N ILE A 117 1.37 -64.30 1.49
CA ILE A 117 0.24 -65.24 1.57
C ILE A 117 0.07 -66.04 0.27
N GLY A 118 0.44 -65.47 -0.88
CA GLY A 118 0.36 -66.09 -2.20
C GLY A 118 1.59 -66.92 -2.60
N LEU A 119 2.38 -67.40 -1.63
CA LEU A 119 3.55 -68.24 -1.83
C LEU A 119 3.62 -69.31 -0.73
#